data_AF-A0A1M7YLQ8-F1
#
_entry.id   AF-A0A1M7YLQ8-F1
#
_cell.length_a   1.000
_cell.length_b   1.000
_cell.length_c   1.000
_cell.angle_alpha   90.00
_cell.angle_beta   90.00
_cell.angle_gamma   90.00
#
_symmetry.space_group_name_H-M   'P 1'
#
loop_
_entity.id
_entity.type
_entity.pdbx_description
1 polymer ?
#
loop_
_entity_poly.entity_id
_entity_poly.type
_entity_poly.pdbx_seq_one_letter_code
_entity_poly.pdbx_strand_id
1 'polypeptide(L)'
;MPNHTLNANIKAITAGTWETIYRTLIGYAKTEDIEHGRKARIDCTVVETNVHRPTDSELLWDGVRVVARVLNRGRSELSGVKFSFMDHSCRSKRRRLAILNAKHSDQRQKEYKDLIKMAENTVCYAESALQILAGYTAPTFERTLLNLAIKQELEH
;
A
#
# COMPACT_ATOMS: atom_id res chain seq x y z
N MET A 1 10.73 -2.88 25.36
CA MET A 1 11.07 -2.60 23.95
C MET A 1 11.38 -1.11 23.78
N PRO A 2 12.65 -0.69 23.62
CA PRO A 2 13.06 0.73 23.64
C PRO A 2 12.92 1.48 22.29
N ASN A 3 12.77 0.76 21.18
CA ASN A 3 12.92 1.36 19.83
C ASN A 3 11.66 2.10 19.30
N HIS A 4 10.50 1.89 19.92
CA HIS A 4 9.23 2.52 19.49
C HIS A 4 9.23 4.04 19.73
N THR A 5 9.79 4.49 20.86
CA THR A 5 9.86 5.91 21.22
C THR A 5 10.84 6.67 20.32
N LEU A 6 11.97 6.05 19.96
CA LEU A 6 12.94 6.65 19.03
C LEU A 6 12.34 6.84 17.63
N ASN A 7 11.66 5.83 17.09
CA ASN A 7 11.05 5.90 15.76
C ASN A 7 9.96 6.99 15.68
N ALA A 8 9.11 7.09 16.73
CA ALA A 8 8.09 8.12 16.82
C ALA A 8 8.70 9.53 16.79
N ASN A 9 9.78 9.75 17.55
CA ASN A 9 10.49 11.02 17.57
C ASN A 9 11.16 11.34 16.23
N ILE A 10 11.77 10.35 15.57
CA ILE A 10 12.38 10.53 14.24
C ILE A 10 11.33 10.91 13.19
N LYS A 11 10.15 10.28 13.22
CA LYS A 11 9.02 10.60 12.33
C LYS A 11 8.41 11.98 12.58
N ALA A 12 8.53 12.51 13.79
CA ALA A 12 8.02 13.84 14.13
C ALA A 12 8.88 14.98 13.55
N ILE A 13 10.12 14.71 13.17
CA ILE A 13 11.03 15.70 12.58
C ILE A 13 10.77 15.79 11.07
N THR A 14 10.49 16.99 10.58
CA THR A 14 10.25 17.23 9.15
C THR A 14 11.53 17.07 8.32
N ALA A 15 11.38 16.78 7.03
CA ALA A 15 12.51 16.65 6.11
C ALA A 15 13.40 17.91 6.08
N GLY A 16 12.81 19.10 6.08
CA GLY A 16 13.56 20.37 6.08
C GLY A 16 14.34 20.60 7.38
N THR A 17 13.77 20.20 8.52
CA THR A 17 14.47 20.27 9.81
C THR A 17 15.67 19.32 9.83
N TRP A 18 15.50 18.09 9.34
CA TRP A 18 16.59 17.12 9.21
C TRP A 18 17.74 17.64 8.35
N GLU A 19 17.42 18.23 7.20
CA GLU A 19 18.42 18.79 6.31
C GLU A 19 19.21 19.93 6.96
N THR A 20 18.53 20.79 7.72
CA THR A 20 19.17 21.92 8.41
C THR A 20 20.17 21.44 9.46
N ILE A 21 19.77 20.44 10.26
CA ILE A 21 20.64 19.80 11.26
C ILE A 21 21.85 19.17 10.58
N TYR A 22 21.62 18.40 9.50
CA TYR A 22 22.68 17.73 8.77
C TYR A 22 23.70 18.70 8.16
N ARG A 23 23.24 19.79 7.54
CA ARG A 23 24.11 20.83 6.96
C ARG A 23 24.96 21.52 8.03
N THR A 24 24.39 21.79 9.20
CA THR A 24 25.11 22.39 10.33
C THR A 24 26.20 21.45 10.84
N LEU A 25 25.86 20.17 11.00
CA LEU A 25 26.78 19.16 11.53
C LEU A 25 27.94 18.88 10.58
N ILE A 26 27.68 18.82 9.27
CA ILE A 26 28.74 18.70 8.25
C ILE A 26 29.60 19.96 8.18
N GLY A 27 29.01 21.14 8.29
CA GLY A 27 29.77 22.39 8.30
C GLY A 27 30.79 22.43 9.44
N TYR A 28 30.38 21.99 10.63
CA TYR A 28 31.26 21.82 11.77
C TYR A 28 32.33 20.74 11.52
N ALA A 29 31.93 19.53 11.12
CA ALA A 29 32.84 18.41 10.89
C ALA A 29 33.90 18.70 9.81
N LYS A 30 33.57 19.50 8.80
CA LYS A 30 34.50 19.97 7.78
C LYS A 30 35.50 20.99 8.33
N THR A 31 35.07 21.85 9.25
CA THR A 31 35.93 22.86 9.88
C THR A 31 36.97 22.20 10.78
N GLU A 32 36.56 21.15 11.50
CA GLU A 32 37.41 20.38 12.41
C GLU A 32 38.19 19.23 11.72
N ASP A 33 38.15 19.14 10.39
CA ASP A 33 38.76 18.07 9.57
C ASP A 33 38.40 16.63 10.01
N ILE A 34 37.21 16.45 10.59
CA ILE A 34 36.72 15.16 11.06
C ILE A 34 36.12 14.37 9.89
N GLU A 35 35.28 15.00 9.07
CA GLU A 35 34.61 14.35 7.94
C GLU A 35 34.23 15.34 6.83
N HIS A 36 34.38 14.90 5.58
CA HIS A 36 34.17 15.73 4.39
C HIS A 36 32.71 15.77 3.89
N GLY A 37 31.82 14.96 4.48
CA GLY A 37 30.38 14.95 4.16
C GLY A 37 29.99 14.43 2.77
N ARG A 38 30.91 13.80 2.03
CA ARG A 38 30.64 13.31 0.66
C ARG A 38 29.87 11.99 0.60
N LYS A 39 29.79 11.28 1.72
CA LYS A 39 29.08 10.01 1.87
C LYS A 39 28.40 10.01 3.23
N ALA A 40 27.12 9.67 3.27
CA ALA A 40 26.40 9.42 4.51
C ALA A 40 26.19 7.92 4.66
N ARG A 41 26.64 7.34 5.78
CA ARG A 41 26.23 6.00 6.17
C ARG A 41 25.04 6.13 7.12
N ILE A 42 23.91 5.56 6.73
CA ILE A 42 22.71 5.52 7.56
C ILE A 42 22.50 4.05 7.94
N ASP A 43 22.73 3.72 9.21
CA ASP A 43 22.39 2.40 9.73
C ASP A 43 20.91 2.41 10.14
N CYS A 44 20.09 1.58 9.47
CA CYS A 44 18.70 1.40 9.86
C CYS A 44 18.61 0.47 11.08
N THR A 45 17.84 0.86 12.08
CA THR A 45 17.46 -0.06 13.16
C THR A 45 16.29 -0.92 12.67
N VAL A 46 16.42 -2.25 12.81
CA VAL A 46 15.31 -3.15 12.53
C VAL A 46 14.24 -2.89 13.59
N VAL A 47 13.16 -2.23 13.19
CA VAL A 47 11.97 -2.08 14.02
C VAL A 47 11.10 -3.31 13.75
N GLU A 48 10.61 -3.94 14.81
CA GLU A 48 9.53 -4.93 14.67
C GLU A 48 8.34 -4.23 14.02
N THR A 49 8.15 -4.51 12.76
CA THR A 49 7.00 -4.09 11.99
C THR A 49 6.18 -5.34 11.71
N ASN A 50 4.86 -5.24 11.71
CA ASN A 50 3.96 -6.35 11.36
C ASN A 50 4.03 -6.73 9.87
N VAL A 51 5.15 -6.43 9.20
CA VAL A 51 5.41 -6.85 7.83
C VAL A 51 5.85 -8.30 7.90
N HIS A 52 4.90 -9.19 7.65
CA HIS A 52 5.17 -10.61 7.48
C HIS A 52 6.13 -10.80 6.32
N ARG A 53 6.89 -11.91 6.33
CA ARG A 53 7.77 -12.25 5.21
C ARG A 53 6.94 -12.22 3.91
N PRO A 54 7.30 -11.39 2.93
CA PRO A 54 6.50 -11.26 1.72
C PRO A 54 6.60 -12.59 0.96
N THR A 55 5.47 -13.28 0.85
CA THR A 55 5.30 -14.35 -0.12
C THR A 55 4.39 -13.82 -1.21
N ASP A 56 4.61 -14.26 -2.45
CA ASP A 56 3.85 -13.76 -3.60
C ASP A 56 2.33 -13.93 -3.41
N SER A 57 1.90 -15.03 -2.78
CA SER A 57 0.49 -15.27 -2.46
C SER A 57 -0.08 -14.35 -1.37
N GLU A 58 0.75 -13.89 -0.43
CA GLU A 58 0.37 -12.84 0.54
C GLU A 58 0.16 -11.51 -0.18
N LEU A 59 1.13 -11.11 -1.01
CA LEU A 59 1.08 -9.85 -1.76
C LEU A 59 -0.13 -9.80 -2.69
N LEU A 60 -0.42 -10.88 -3.41
CA LEU A 60 -1.61 -10.98 -4.26
C LEU A 60 -2.90 -10.84 -3.47
N TRP A 61 -3.01 -11.49 -2.30
CA TRP A 61 -4.18 -11.36 -1.46
C TRP A 61 -4.35 -9.95 -0.89
N ASP A 62 -3.26 -9.33 -0.44
CA ASP A 62 -3.29 -7.95 0.05
C ASP A 62 -3.74 -6.96 -1.03
N GLY A 63 -3.22 -7.10 -2.26
CA GLY A 63 -3.67 -6.30 -3.41
C GLY A 63 -5.17 -6.45 -3.66
N VAL A 64 -5.68 -7.69 -3.76
CA VAL A 64 -7.12 -7.95 -3.92
C VAL A 64 -7.94 -7.30 -2.81
N ARG A 65 -7.50 -7.45 -1.56
CA ARG A 65 -8.22 -6.92 -0.39
C ARG A 65 -8.25 -5.40 -0.37
N VAL A 66 -7.15 -4.74 -0.73
CA VAL A 66 -7.07 -3.27 -0.77
C VAL A 66 -8.00 -2.73 -1.86
N VAL A 67 -7.91 -3.25 -3.08
CA VAL A 67 -8.76 -2.81 -4.19
C VAL A 67 -10.24 -3.08 -3.89
N ALA A 68 -10.58 -4.27 -3.40
CA ALA A 68 -11.95 -4.61 -2.98
C ALA A 68 -12.49 -3.65 -1.91
N ARG A 69 -11.66 -3.24 -0.94
CA ARG A 69 -12.04 -2.26 0.08
C ARG A 69 -12.35 -0.88 -0.53
N VAL A 70 -11.50 -0.39 -1.44
CA VAL A 70 -11.69 0.89 -2.12
C VAL A 70 -12.97 0.86 -2.96
N LEU A 71 -13.20 -0.22 -3.70
CA LEU A 71 -14.43 -0.42 -4.48
C LEU A 71 -15.69 -0.46 -3.59
N ASN A 72 -15.64 -1.17 -2.47
CA ASN A 72 -16.76 -1.18 -1.51
C ASN A 72 -17.04 0.22 -0.93
N ARG A 73 -16.00 0.99 -0.61
CA ARG A 73 -16.12 2.37 -0.13
C ARG A 73 -16.77 3.28 -1.18
N GLY A 74 -16.32 3.19 -2.44
CA GLY A 74 -16.94 3.93 -3.53
C GLY A 74 -18.41 3.58 -3.71
N ARG A 75 -18.77 2.29 -3.59
CA ARG A 75 -20.17 1.85 -3.66
C ARG A 75 -21.02 2.36 -2.50
N SER A 76 -20.50 2.41 -1.28
CA SER A 76 -21.27 2.85 -0.11
C SER A 76 -21.42 4.37 -0.04
N GLU A 77 -20.38 5.12 -0.41
CA GLU A 77 -20.34 6.57 -0.19
C GLU A 77 -20.75 7.38 -1.44
N LEU A 78 -20.54 6.87 -2.66
CA LEU A 78 -20.95 7.53 -3.90
C LEU A 78 -22.35 7.08 -4.35
N SER A 79 -23.38 7.63 -3.71
CA SER A 79 -24.77 7.39 -4.14
C SER A 79 -24.98 7.80 -5.61
N GLY A 80 -25.47 6.86 -6.42
CA GLY A 80 -25.73 7.01 -7.85
C GLY A 80 -24.73 6.30 -8.77
N VAL A 81 -23.55 5.93 -8.26
CA VAL A 81 -22.57 5.15 -9.04
C VAL A 81 -22.86 3.66 -8.86
N LYS A 82 -23.18 2.98 -9.96
CA LYS A 82 -23.38 1.52 -9.99
C LYS A 82 -22.37 0.90 -10.94
N PHE A 83 -21.46 0.11 -10.39
CA PHE A 83 -20.59 -0.79 -11.17
C PHE A 83 -20.76 -2.22 -10.67
N SER A 84 -20.61 -3.19 -11.58
CA SER A 84 -20.69 -4.61 -11.25
C SER A 84 -19.39 -5.04 -10.58
N PHE A 85 -19.45 -5.45 -9.31
CA PHE A 85 -18.30 -5.90 -8.54
C PHE A 85 -18.70 -7.02 -7.59
N MET A 86 -17.86 -8.05 -7.53
CA MET A 86 -17.96 -9.15 -6.56
C MET A 86 -16.70 -9.19 -5.71
N ASP A 87 -16.86 -9.21 -4.38
CA ASP A 87 -15.73 -9.28 -3.46
C ASP A 87 -15.07 -10.67 -3.48
N HIS A 88 -13.88 -10.73 -4.05
CA HIS A 88 -13.07 -11.95 -4.11
C HIS A 88 -12.16 -12.15 -2.88
N SER A 89 -12.14 -11.24 -1.91
CA SER A 89 -11.23 -11.26 -0.76
C SER A 89 -11.28 -12.57 0.03
N CYS A 90 -12.49 -13.10 0.25
CA CYS A 90 -12.67 -14.37 0.96
C CYS A 90 -12.10 -15.56 0.19
N ARG A 91 -12.29 -15.59 -1.14
CA ARG A 91 -11.74 -16.65 -1.98
C ARG A 91 -10.23 -16.54 -2.07
N SER A 92 -9.70 -15.34 -2.31
CA SER A 92 -8.25 -15.08 -2.34
C SER A 92 -7.57 -15.45 -1.02
N LYS A 93 -8.18 -15.13 0.12
CA LYS A 93 -7.69 -15.55 1.45
C LYS A 93 -7.59 -17.07 1.58
N ARG A 94 -8.62 -17.80 1.12
CA ARG A 94 -8.61 -19.28 1.14
C ARG A 94 -7.51 -19.84 0.23
N ARG A 95 -7.32 -19.28 -0.96
CA ARG A 95 -6.24 -19.70 -1.89
C ARG A 95 -4.86 -19.43 -1.32
N ARG A 96 -4.64 -18.26 -0.72
CA ARG A 96 -3.39 -17.94 -0.02
C ARG A 96 -3.04 -18.99 1.04
N LEU A 97 -4.01 -19.34 1.90
CA LEU A 97 -3.82 -20.36 2.92
C LEU A 97 -3.60 -21.76 2.33
N ALA A 98 -4.28 -22.10 1.24
CA ALA A 98 -4.09 -23.37 0.55
C ALA A 98 -2.70 -23.48 -0.09
N ILE A 99 -2.17 -22.40 -0.66
CA ILE A 99 -0.80 -22.32 -1.20
C ILE A 99 0.24 -22.51 -0.09
N LEU A 100 0.04 -21.83 1.05
CA LEU A 100 0.94 -21.92 2.20
C LEU A 100 0.99 -23.33 2.78
N ASN A 101 -0.16 -24.02 2.81
CA ASN A 101 -0.30 -25.36 3.39
C ASN A 101 -0.15 -26.50 2.35
N ALA A 102 0.16 -26.20 1.09
CA ALA A 102 0.23 -27.20 0.03
C ALA A 102 1.44 -28.13 0.24
N LYS A 103 1.18 -29.44 0.29
CA LYS A 103 2.23 -30.46 0.43
C LYS A 103 2.92 -30.80 -0.89
N HIS A 104 2.24 -30.59 -2.01
CA HIS A 104 2.71 -30.95 -3.35
C HIS A 104 2.69 -29.73 -4.29
N SER A 105 3.60 -29.72 -5.28
CA SER A 105 3.72 -28.65 -6.28
C SER A 105 2.44 -28.44 -7.07
N ASP A 106 1.75 -29.53 -7.44
CA ASP A 106 0.63 -29.49 -8.37
C ASP A 106 -0.59 -28.82 -7.72
N GLN A 107 -0.83 -29.14 -6.45
CA GLN A 107 -1.83 -28.47 -5.63
C GLN A 107 -1.50 -26.98 -5.50
N ARG A 108 -0.23 -26.65 -5.17
CA ARG A 108 0.21 -25.26 -5.03
C ARG A 108 0.00 -24.47 -6.32
N GLN A 109 0.33 -25.05 -7.48
CA GLN A 109 0.19 -24.41 -8.78
C GLN A 109 -1.28 -24.16 -9.14
N LYS A 110 -2.17 -25.13 -8.87
CA LYS A 110 -3.61 -24.98 -9.12
C LYS A 110 -4.20 -23.82 -8.30
N GLU A 111 -3.89 -23.78 -7.01
CA GLU A 111 -4.38 -22.75 -6.10
C GLU A 111 -3.79 -21.37 -6.44
N TYR A 112 -2.52 -21.32 -6.87
CA TYR A 112 -1.86 -20.10 -7.32
C TYR A 112 -2.49 -19.52 -8.59
N LYS A 113 -2.79 -20.37 -9.58
CA LYS A 113 -3.50 -19.94 -10.80
C LYS A 113 -4.88 -19.37 -10.49
N ASP A 114 -5.63 -19.97 -9.56
CA ASP A 114 -6.93 -19.43 -9.14
C ASP A 114 -6.77 -18.09 -8.41
N LEU A 115 -5.71 -17.92 -7.61
CA LEU A 115 -5.41 -16.65 -6.94
C LEU A 115 -5.08 -15.53 -7.95
N ILE A 116 -4.27 -15.82 -8.96
CA ILE A 116 -3.99 -14.87 -10.06
C ILE A 116 -5.30 -14.46 -10.74
N LYS A 117 -6.15 -15.43 -11.08
CA LYS A 117 -7.46 -15.13 -11.70
C LYS A 117 -8.32 -14.20 -10.85
N MET A 118 -8.30 -14.35 -9.52
CA MET A 118 -9.03 -13.44 -8.63
C MET A 118 -8.41 -12.04 -8.62
N ALA A 119 -7.08 -11.93 -8.68
CA ALA A 119 -6.40 -10.65 -8.77
C ALA A 119 -6.71 -9.95 -10.10
N GLU A 120 -6.60 -10.64 -11.23
CA GLU A 120 -6.94 -10.12 -12.56
C GLU A 120 -8.39 -9.62 -12.61
N ASN A 121 -9.36 -10.43 -12.15
CA ASN A 121 -10.75 -10.00 -12.07
C ASN A 121 -10.93 -8.73 -11.22
N THR A 122 -10.20 -8.63 -10.12
CA THR A 122 -10.28 -7.47 -9.22
C THR A 122 -9.74 -6.20 -9.89
N VAL A 123 -8.66 -6.32 -10.67
CA VAL A 123 -8.13 -5.23 -11.48
C VAL A 123 -9.14 -4.81 -12.56
N CYS A 124 -9.73 -5.76 -13.28
CA CYS A 124 -10.77 -5.44 -14.28
C CYS A 124 -11.95 -4.66 -13.67
N TYR A 125 -12.36 -4.98 -12.44
CA TYR A 125 -13.40 -4.23 -11.74
C TYR A 125 -12.93 -2.81 -11.36
N ALA A 126 -11.67 -2.65 -10.94
CA ALA A 126 -11.09 -1.35 -10.65
C ALA A 126 -11.04 -0.45 -11.89
N GLU A 127 -10.59 -0.98 -13.02
CA GLU A 127 -10.55 -0.27 -14.29
C GLU A 127 -11.95 0.14 -14.75
N SER A 128 -12.92 -0.78 -14.66
CA SER A 128 -14.32 -0.51 -15.00
C SER A 128 -14.92 0.57 -14.08
N ALA A 129 -14.59 0.53 -12.79
CA ALA A 129 -15.02 1.54 -11.83
C ALA A 129 -14.40 2.90 -12.14
N LEU A 130 -13.11 2.98 -12.47
CA LEU A 130 -12.43 4.21 -12.87
C LEU A 130 -13.09 4.87 -14.09
N GLN A 131 -13.45 4.07 -15.11
CA GLN A 131 -14.16 4.57 -16.29
C GLN A 131 -15.52 5.19 -15.94
N ILE A 132 -16.27 4.56 -15.04
CA ILE A 132 -17.58 5.08 -14.60
C ILE A 132 -17.40 6.32 -13.72
N LEU A 133 -16.42 6.31 -12.81
CA LEU A 133 -16.10 7.43 -11.94
C LEU A 133 -15.59 8.65 -12.72
N ALA A 134 -14.94 8.45 -13.88
CA ALA A 134 -14.53 9.51 -14.79
C ALA A 134 -15.73 10.31 -15.31
N GLY A 135 -16.85 9.65 -15.63
CA GLY A 135 -18.09 10.29 -16.07
C GLY A 135 -19.02 10.76 -14.95
N TYR A 136 -18.73 10.46 -13.68
CA TYR A 136 -19.59 10.81 -12.56
C TYR A 136 -19.47 12.29 -12.18
N THR A 137 -20.56 13.03 -12.35
CA THR A 137 -20.69 14.41 -11.85
C THR A 137 -21.40 14.37 -10.51
N ALA A 138 -20.69 14.72 -9.44
CA ALA A 138 -21.26 14.70 -8.10
C ALA A 138 -22.11 15.96 -7.83
N PRO A 139 -23.23 15.84 -7.11
CA PRO A 139 -24.12 16.97 -6.81
C PRO A 139 -23.60 17.90 -5.70
N THR A 140 -22.55 17.50 -4.97
CA THR A 140 -22.03 18.23 -3.79
C THR A 140 -20.51 18.22 -3.79
N PHE A 141 -19.89 19.31 -3.33
CA PHE A 141 -18.43 19.47 -3.26
C PHE A 141 -17.74 18.34 -2.48
N GLU A 142 -18.27 17.94 -1.33
CA GLU A 142 -17.73 16.82 -0.52
C GLU A 142 -17.66 15.51 -1.32
N ARG A 143 -18.66 15.25 -2.15
CA ARG A 143 -18.72 14.04 -2.99
C ARG A 143 -17.77 14.13 -4.19
N THR A 144 -17.55 15.33 -4.72
CA THR A 144 -16.52 15.57 -5.73
C THR A 144 -15.13 15.29 -5.18
N LEU A 145 -14.83 15.77 -3.96
CA LEU A 145 -13.57 15.49 -3.27
C LEU A 145 -13.41 13.99 -3.00
N LEU A 146 -14.47 13.33 -2.56
CA LEU A 146 -14.44 11.89 -2.32
C LEU A 146 -14.20 11.09 -3.61
N ASN A 147 -14.85 11.45 -4.71
CA ASN A 147 -14.62 10.83 -6.02
C ASN A 147 -13.15 10.97 -6.44
N LEU A 148 -12.57 12.16 -6.27
CA LEU A 148 -11.16 12.41 -6.57
C LEU A 148 -10.24 11.55 -5.71
N ALA A 149 -10.50 11.45 -4.40
CA ALA A 149 -9.72 10.61 -3.49
C ALA A 149 -9.78 9.13 -3.87
N ILE A 150 -10.97 8.61 -4.21
CA ILE A 150 -11.14 7.22 -4.64
C ILE A 150 -10.42 6.95 -5.97
N LYS A 151 -10.46 7.89 -6.92
CA LYS A 151 -9.70 7.76 -8.18
C LYS A 151 -8.20 7.66 -7.92
N GLN A 152 -7.66 8.55 -7.08
CA GLN A 152 -6.24 8.50 -6.71
C GLN A 152 -5.87 7.18 -6.04
N GLU A 153 -6.72 6.65 -5.15
CA GLU A 153 -6.50 5.35 -4.50
C GLU A 153 -6.57 4.14 -5.46
N LEU A 154 -7.25 4.26 -6.61
CA LEU A 154 -7.34 3.19 -7.61
C LEU A 154 -6.28 3.30 -8.72
N GLU A 155 -5.69 4.48 -8.93
CA GLU A 155 -4.60 4.72 -9.89
C GLU A 155 -3.20 4.38 -9.33
N HIS A 156 -3.07 4.28 -8.00
CA HIS A 156 -1.84 3.94 -7.27
C HIS A 156 -1.77 2.46 -6.88
#